data_AF-A0A1G9HNB3-F1
#
_entry.id   AF-A0A1G9HNB3-F1
#
_cell.length_a   1.000
_cell.length_b   1.000
_cell.length_c   1.000
_cell.angle_alpha   90.00
_cell.angle_beta   90.00
_cell.angle_gamma   90.00
#
_symmetry.space_group_name_H-M   'P 1'
#
loop_
_entity.id
_entity.type
_entity.pdbx_description
1 polymer ?
#
loop_
_entity_poly.entity_id
_entity_poly.type
_entity_poly.pdbx_seq_one_letter_code
_entity_poly.pdbx_strand_id
1 'polypeptide(L)'
;MSAGFEINLNIDGAKKAVREARKQGLRDAVEYVLTEANKHIPHDEGNLERSGRADVNAEGTRGAVSYDTPYAVKQHEDMSLRHPGKGQGKWLENTMTREADTVREIIGTAIKGAIGD
;
A
#
# COMPACT_ATOMS: atom_id res chain seq x y z
N MET A 1 -51.59 -18.99 -16.84
CA MET A 1 -50.38 -19.37 -16.08
C MET A 1 -49.49 -18.16 -15.98
N SER A 2 -49.15 -17.71 -14.78
CA SER A 2 -48.06 -16.76 -14.58
C SER A 2 -46.95 -17.46 -13.81
N ALA A 3 -45.72 -17.27 -14.25
CA ALA A 3 -44.54 -17.61 -13.47
C ALA A 3 -44.02 -16.30 -12.85
N GLY A 4 -43.86 -16.30 -11.53
CA GLY A 4 -43.14 -15.25 -10.81
C GLY A 4 -41.79 -15.78 -10.33
N PHE A 5 -40.80 -14.91 -10.24
CA PHE A 5 -39.54 -15.19 -9.56
C PHE A 5 -39.35 -14.17 -8.45
N GLU A 6 -38.72 -14.59 -7.36
CA GLU A 6 -38.37 -13.75 -6.22
C GLU A 6 -36.85 -13.70 -6.11
N ILE A 7 -36.29 -12.49 -5.96
CA ILE A 7 -34.86 -12.28 -5.79
C ILE A 7 -34.63 -11.74 -4.38
N ASN A 8 -33.81 -12.45 -3.61
CA ASN A 8 -33.33 -12.01 -2.29
C ASN A 8 -31.90 -11.50 -2.42
N LEU A 9 -31.72 -10.18 -2.32
CA LEU A 9 -30.42 -9.52 -2.50
C LEU A 9 -29.89 -8.97 -1.17
N ASN A 10 -28.77 -9.51 -0.68
CA ASN A 10 -28.13 -9.03 0.56
C ASN A 10 -27.15 -7.87 0.31
N ILE A 11 -27.70 -6.67 0.08
CA ILE A 11 -26.90 -5.47 -0.22
C ILE A 11 -26.01 -5.06 0.96
N ASP A 12 -26.48 -5.16 2.20
CA ASP A 12 -25.71 -4.73 3.36
C ASP A 12 -24.52 -5.66 3.64
N GLY A 13 -24.72 -6.97 3.44
CA GLY A 13 -23.65 -7.95 3.44
C GLY A 13 -22.60 -7.65 2.39
N ALA A 14 -23.02 -7.37 1.14
CA ALA A 14 -22.11 -7.01 0.06
C ALA A 14 -21.31 -5.73 0.37
N LYS A 15 -21.96 -4.67 0.86
CA LYS A 15 -21.28 -3.43 1.27
C LYS A 15 -20.27 -3.66 2.39
N LYS A 16 -20.58 -4.53 3.36
CA LYS A 16 -19.65 -4.90 4.43
C LYS A 16 -18.46 -5.66 3.87
N ALA A 17 -18.68 -6.66 3.02
CA ALA A 17 -17.63 -7.45 2.39
C ALA A 17 -16.64 -6.56 1.60
N VAL A 18 -17.17 -5.64 0.78
CA VAL A 18 -16.33 -4.69 0.02
C VAL A 18 -15.50 -3.78 0.94
N ARG A 19 -16.05 -3.31 2.06
CA ARG A 19 -15.29 -2.48 3.02
C ARG A 19 -14.13 -3.24 3.66
N GLU A 20 -14.37 -4.47 4.11
CA GLU A 20 -13.31 -5.30 4.71
C GLU A 20 -12.26 -5.67 3.67
N ALA A 21 -12.67 -6.03 2.46
CA ALA A 21 -11.78 -6.33 1.35
C ALA A 21 -10.92 -5.13 0.94
N ARG A 22 -11.51 -3.93 0.87
CA ARG A 22 -10.76 -2.68 0.63
C ARG A 22 -9.70 -2.48 1.71
N LYS A 23 -10.07 -2.65 2.98
CA LYS A 23 -9.14 -2.48 4.11
C LYS A 23 -7.99 -3.49 4.03
N GLN A 24 -8.28 -4.74 3.70
CA GLN A 24 -7.25 -5.78 3.54
C GLN A 24 -6.35 -5.50 2.34
N GLY A 25 -6.92 -5.25 1.16
CA GLY A 25 -6.14 -4.93 -0.04
C GLY A 25 -5.26 -3.68 0.15
N LEU A 26 -5.73 -2.70 0.92
CA LEU A 26 -4.92 -1.53 1.26
C LEU A 26 -3.75 -1.87 2.17
N ARG A 27 -3.91 -2.79 3.13
CA ARG A 27 -2.80 -3.30 3.97
C ARG A 27 -1.76 -4.02 3.11
N ASP A 28 -2.20 -4.92 2.26
CA ASP A 28 -1.32 -5.68 1.38
C ASP A 28 -0.56 -4.74 0.43
N ALA A 29 -1.24 -3.71 -0.08
CA ALA A 29 -0.63 -2.72 -0.95
C ALA A 29 0.42 -1.84 -0.24
N VAL A 30 0.19 -1.40 1.00
CA VAL A 30 1.20 -0.60 1.71
C VAL A 30 2.42 -1.43 2.11
N GLU A 31 2.23 -2.70 2.47
CA GLU A 31 3.33 -3.64 2.74
C GLU A 31 4.15 -3.93 1.48
N TYR A 32 3.48 -4.09 0.34
CA TYR A 32 4.13 -4.18 -0.95
C TYR A 32 4.99 -2.95 -1.22
N VAL A 33 4.45 -1.74 -1.04
CA VAL A 33 5.22 -0.52 -1.28
C VAL A 33 6.38 -0.37 -0.30
N LEU A 34 6.21 -0.71 0.97
CA LEU A 34 7.32 -0.73 1.94
C LEU A 34 8.44 -1.67 1.46
N THR A 35 8.07 -2.86 0.99
CA THR A 35 9.01 -3.85 0.44
C THR A 35 9.76 -3.30 -0.77
N GLU A 36 9.06 -2.69 -1.73
CA GLU A 36 9.69 -2.11 -2.93
C GLU A 36 10.56 -0.89 -2.60
N ALA A 37 10.11 -0.04 -1.67
CA ALA A 37 10.85 1.14 -1.24
C ALA A 37 12.17 0.73 -0.56
N ASN A 38 12.14 -0.34 0.24
CA ASN A 38 13.33 -0.88 0.90
C ASN A 38 14.37 -1.43 -0.09
N LYS A 39 14.02 -1.75 -1.34
CA LYS A 39 15.03 -2.12 -2.36
C LYS A 39 15.91 -0.95 -2.79
N HIS A 40 15.40 0.28 -2.67
CA HIS A 40 16.09 1.50 -3.11
C HIS A 40 16.36 2.49 -1.98
N ILE A 41 16.17 2.06 -0.74
CA ILE A 41 16.44 2.89 0.43
C ILE A 41 17.94 3.13 0.60
N PRO A 42 18.37 4.36 0.94
CA PRO A 42 19.73 4.63 1.42
C PRO A 42 20.15 3.64 2.51
N HIS A 43 21.23 2.91 2.24
CA HIS A 43 21.69 1.85 3.11
C HIS A 43 23.14 2.07 3.56
N ASP A 44 23.35 1.91 4.87
CA ASP A 44 24.66 1.89 5.52
C ASP A 44 24.69 0.71 6.52
N GLU A 45 24.14 0.89 7.72
CA GLU A 45 23.95 -0.18 8.72
C GLU A 45 22.52 -0.76 8.75
N GLY A 46 21.65 -0.29 7.84
CA GLY A 46 20.24 -0.68 7.75
C GLY A 46 19.31 -0.08 8.83
N ASN A 47 19.76 0.87 9.64
CA ASN A 47 18.92 1.52 10.66
C ASN A 47 17.68 2.22 10.06
N LEU A 48 17.86 2.91 8.92
CA LEU A 48 16.75 3.55 8.20
C LEU A 48 15.78 2.51 7.62
N GLU A 49 16.30 1.41 7.05
CA GLU A 49 15.48 0.33 6.48
C GLU A 49 14.63 -0.35 7.56
N ARG A 50 15.20 -0.62 8.74
CA ARG A 50 14.50 -1.21 9.89
C ARG A 50 13.44 -0.30 10.52
N SER A 51 13.48 1.00 10.28
CA SER A 51 12.48 1.94 10.83
C SER A 51 11.23 2.08 9.96
N GLY A 52 11.22 1.42 8.79
CA GLY A 52 10.09 1.42 7.88
C GLY A 52 8.83 0.86 8.54
N ARG A 53 7.70 1.56 8.38
CA ARG A 53 6.38 1.14 8.84
C ARG A 53 5.36 1.27 7.73
N ALA A 54 4.44 0.31 7.66
CA ALA A 54 3.28 0.33 6.81
C ALA A 54 2.02 0.39 7.69
N ASP A 55 1.21 1.41 7.49
CA ASP A 55 0.06 1.71 8.35
C ASP A 55 -1.20 1.91 7.50
N VAL A 56 -2.34 1.48 8.03
CA VAL A 56 -3.67 1.71 7.44
C VAL A 56 -4.60 2.24 8.52
N ASN A 57 -5.33 3.31 8.22
CA ASN A 57 -6.31 3.87 9.16
C ASN A 57 -7.44 2.89 9.51
N ALA A 58 -8.14 3.16 10.60
CA ALA A 58 -9.20 2.29 11.10
C ALA A 58 -10.29 2.02 10.05
N GLU A 59 -10.61 3.03 9.24
CA GLU A 59 -11.63 2.98 8.19
C GLU A 59 -11.18 2.22 6.93
N GLY A 60 -9.89 1.89 6.80
CA GLY A 60 -9.34 1.23 5.62
C GLY A 60 -9.49 2.05 4.34
N THR A 61 -9.31 3.38 4.44
CA THR A 61 -9.43 4.34 3.34
C THR A 61 -8.13 5.07 3.04
N ARG A 62 -7.15 5.02 3.95
CA ARG A 62 -5.83 5.64 3.81
C ARG A 62 -4.76 4.69 4.30
N GLY A 63 -3.78 4.46 3.45
CA GLY A 63 -2.56 3.73 3.76
C GLY A 63 -1.37 4.69 3.73
N ALA A 64 -0.36 4.43 4.55
CA ALA A 64 0.86 5.21 4.61
C ALA A 64 2.09 4.30 4.77
N VAL A 65 3.19 4.71 4.18
CA VAL A 65 4.52 4.15 4.44
C VAL A 65 5.37 5.26 5.04
N SER A 66 6.05 4.98 6.15
CA SER A 66 6.84 5.97 6.88
C SER A 66 8.18 5.39 7.33
N TYR A 67 9.14 6.28 7.60
CA TYR A 67 10.46 5.94 8.12
C TYR A 67 10.81 6.90 9.27
N ASP A 68 11.34 6.36 10.35
CA ASP A 68 11.45 7.06 11.64
C ASP A 68 12.90 7.08 12.12
N THR A 69 13.73 7.88 11.44
CA THR A 69 15.08 8.23 11.91
C THR A 69 15.31 9.73 11.78
N PRO A 70 16.18 10.34 12.61
CA PRO A 70 16.46 11.78 12.53
C PRO A 70 16.98 12.26 11.17
N TYR A 71 17.55 11.34 10.38
CA TYR A 71 18.13 11.63 9.06
C TYR A 71 17.28 11.15 7.89
N ALA A 72 16.10 10.55 8.11
CA ALA A 72 15.24 10.03 7.03
C ALA A 72 14.89 11.12 6.01
N VAL A 73 14.43 12.28 6.48
CA VAL A 73 14.07 13.42 5.62
C VAL A 73 15.29 13.94 4.85
N LYS A 74 16.44 14.08 5.53
CA LYS A 74 17.66 14.54 4.86
C LYS A 74 18.09 13.58 3.75
N GLN A 75 18.10 12.28 4.03
CA GLN A 75 18.40 11.25 3.03
C GLN A 75 17.42 11.26 1.85
N HIS A 76 16.17 11.69 2.09
CA HIS A 76 15.10 11.69 1.09
C HIS A 76 15.14 12.92 0.19
N GLU A 77 15.40 14.08 0.76
CA GLU A 77 15.27 15.37 0.07
C GLU A 77 16.60 15.93 -0.43
N ASP A 78 17.72 15.63 0.23
CA ASP A 78 19.02 16.19 -0.13
C ASP A 78 19.65 15.45 -1.31
N MET A 79 19.40 15.99 -2.51
CA MET A 79 19.92 15.46 -3.78
C MET A 79 21.45 15.62 -3.95
N SER A 80 22.15 16.29 -3.02
CA SER A 80 23.61 16.36 -3.02
C SER A 80 24.28 15.15 -2.37
N LEU A 81 23.52 14.38 -1.58
CA LEU A 81 24.03 13.18 -0.92
C LEU A 81 24.35 12.09 -1.95
N ARG A 82 25.43 11.37 -1.70
CA ARG A 82 25.82 10.20 -2.48
C ARG A 82 25.50 8.96 -1.67
N HIS A 83 24.76 8.02 -2.28
CA HIS A 83 24.42 6.73 -1.70
C HIS A 83 25.29 5.64 -2.34
N PRO A 84 26.52 5.40 -1.86
CA PRO A 84 27.39 4.38 -2.44
C PRO A 84 26.75 3.00 -2.27
N GLY A 85 26.74 2.21 -3.36
CA GLY A 85 26.20 0.85 -3.35
C GLY A 85 24.68 0.77 -3.53
N LYS A 86 23.91 1.25 -2.56
CA LYS A 86 22.43 1.17 -2.56
C LYS A 86 21.82 2.47 -2.03
N GLY A 87 20.79 2.95 -2.72
CA GLY A 87 20.01 4.11 -2.28
C GLY A 87 19.89 5.18 -3.35
N GLN A 88 18.91 6.05 -3.17
CA GLN A 88 18.77 7.28 -3.93
C GLN A 88 17.97 8.30 -3.11
N GLY A 89 18.16 9.59 -3.40
CA GLY A 89 17.19 10.62 -3.00
C GLY A 89 15.81 10.31 -3.59
N LYS A 90 14.76 10.83 -2.96
CA LYS A 90 13.37 10.64 -3.38
C LYS A 90 12.94 9.18 -3.52
N TRP A 91 13.61 8.22 -2.86
CA TRP A 91 13.32 6.79 -3.04
C TRP A 91 11.85 6.43 -2.80
N LEU A 92 11.23 6.96 -1.74
CA LEU A 92 9.85 6.67 -1.39
C LEU A 92 8.87 7.26 -2.41
N GLU A 93 9.03 8.53 -2.78
CA GLU A 93 8.25 9.20 -3.82
C GLU A 93 8.33 8.45 -5.15
N ASN A 94 9.55 8.13 -5.60
CA ASN A 94 9.79 7.38 -6.82
C ASN A 94 9.14 5.99 -6.78
N THR A 95 9.19 5.31 -5.64
CA THR A 95 8.53 4.00 -5.46
C THR A 95 7.02 4.16 -5.56
N MET A 96 6.43 5.14 -4.88
CA MET A 96 4.99 5.41 -4.93
C MET A 96 4.51 5.70 -6.35
N THR A 97 5.30 6.45 -7.12
CA THR A 97 4.98 6.73 -8.52
C THR A 97 5.10 5.49 -9.40
N ARG A 98 6.20 4.73 -9.29
CA ARG A 98 6.47 3.57 -10.13
C ARG A 98 5.50 2.42 -9.88
N GLU A 99 5.16 2.18 -8.62
CA GLU A 99 4.36 1.05 -8.18
C GLU A 99 2.85 1.34 -8.14
N ALA A 100 2.42 2.52 -8.61
CA ALA A 100 1.04 2.97 -8.50
C ALA A 100 0.03 2.00 -9.16
N ASP A 101 0.39 1.40 -10.29
CA ASP A 101 -0.48 0.45 -10.99
C ASP A 101 -0.57 -0.90 -10.26
N THR A 102 0.55 -1.42 -9.76
CA THR A 102 0.58 -2.64 -8.94
C THR A 102 -0.25 -2.46 -7.67
N VAL A 103 -0.15 -1.30 -7.01
CA VAL A 103 -0.99 -0.96 -5.84
C VAL A 103 -2.48 -0.99 -6.17
N ARG A 104 -2.88 -0.41 -7.31
CA ARG A 104 -4.28 -0.45 -7.78
C ARG A 104 -4.73 -1.89 -8.04
N GLU A 105 -3.87 -2.71 -8.63
CA GLU A 105 -4.14 -4.11 -8.92
C GLU A 105 -4.32 -4.95 -7.65
N ILE A 106 -3.46 -4.78 -6.65
CA ILE A 106 -3.55 -5.48 -5.36
C ILE A 106 -4.89 -5.15 -4.69
N ILE A 107 -5.23 -3.86 -4.58
CA ILE A 107 -6.50 -3.42 -3.97
C ILE A 107 -7.70 -3.93 -4.79
N GLY A 108 -7.63 -3.83 -6.11
CA GLY A 108 -8.68 -4.28 -7.02
C GLY A 108 -8.93 -5.78 -6.92
N THR A 109 -7.88 -6.58 -6.83
CA THR A 109 -7.96 -8.04 -6.68
C THR A 109 -8.64 -8.43 -5.37
N ALA A 110 -8.29 -7.77 -4.26
CA ALA A 110 -8.95 -8.01 -2.98
C ALA A 110 -10.45 -7.72 -3.04
N ILE A 111 -10.85 -6.61 -3.69
CA ILE A 111 -12.26 -6.23 -3.83
C ILE A 111 -13.01 -7.21 -4.75
N LYS A 112 -12.44 -7.58 -5.89
CA LYS A 112 -13.03 -8.55 -6.84
C LYS A 112 -13.30 -9.89 -6.18
N GLY A 113 -12.31 -10.42 -5.44
CA GLY A 113 -12.46 -11.66 -4.69
C GLY A 113 -13.59 -11.62 -3.65
N ALA A 114 -13.92 -10.44 -3.11
CA ALA A 114 -15.02 -10.29 -2.16
C ALA A 114 -16.40 -10.22 -2.80
N ILE A 115 -16.49 -9.90 -4.10
CA ILE A 115 -17.75 -9.88 -4.85
C ILE A 115 -17.94 -11.10 -5.77
N GLY A 116 -16.92 -11.97 -5.86
CA GLY A 116 -16.99 -13.22 -6.62
C GLY A 116 -16.68 -13.06 -8.12
N ASP A 117 -15.97 -12.00 -8.49
CA ASP A 117 -15.38 -11.78 -9.82
C ASP A 117 -13.92 -12.26 -9.86
#